data_AF-A0A957KM30-F1
#
_entry.id   AF-A0A957KM30-F1
#
_cell.length_a   1.000
_cell.length_b   1.000
_cell.length_c   1.000
_cell.angle_alpha   90.00
_cell.angle_beta   90.00
_cell.angle_gamma   90.00
#
_symmetry.space_group_name_H-M   'P 1'
#
loop_
_entity.id
_entity.type
_entity.pdbx_description
1 polymer ?
#
loop_
_entity_poly.entity_id
_entity_poly.type
_entity_poly.pdbx_seq_one_letter_code
_entity_poly.pdbx_strand_id
1 'polypeptide(L)'
;LDWQMPGPQARHVQNVIDAVNAGELDEAVLDEAVRRILGIVAKAAQTPKGGEFDTIAHHALARQIAAEGMVLLKNNGLLPLKGQQQIAVIGRAAEHAHFQGGGSSHINPTQVAVPFTELQALAPDAEFTFASGYPEDNSIQQHLIDDAVTLAQSADVALLYIALPSFKESEGYDRTDLDLTDQQIALIKAVSRVQPNTVVV
;
A
#
# COMPACT_ATOMS: atom_id res chain seq x y z
N LEU A 1 -25.45 7.53 18.71
CA LEU A 1 -25.06 7.34 17.30
C LEU A 1 -25.94 8.28 16.51
N ASP A 2 -25.36 9.29 15.88
CA ASP A 2 -26.15 10.40 15.33
C ASP A 2 -26.53 10.15 13.85
N TRP A 3 -25.75 9.32 13.15
CA TRP A 3 -25.88 9.07 11.72
C TRP A 3 -25.69 7.58 11.39
N GLN A 4 -26.50 7.06 10.46
CA GLN A 4 -26.42 5.69 9.96
C GLN A 4 -25.72 5.64 8.59
N MET A 5 -24.68 4.81 8.44
CA MET A 5 -24.07 4.46 7.14
C MET A 5 -23.93 2.94 6.98
N PRO A 6 -24.22 2.38 5.79
CA PRO A 6 -24.95 3.02 4.70
C PRO A 6 -26.42 3.25 5.08
N GLY A 7 -27.03 4.28 4.52
CA GLY A 7 -28.40 4.65 4.84
C GLY A 7 -28.90 5.82 3.96
N PRO A 8 -30.16 6.25 4.16
CA PRO A 8 -31.10 5.77 5.18
C PRO A 8 -31.73 4.42 4.83
N GLN A 9 -31.98 3.57 5.84
CA GLN A 9 -32.82 2.38 5.69
C GLN A 9 -34.24 2.69 6.19
N ALA A 10 -35.24 2.55 5.32
CA ALA A 10 -36.63 2.95 5.63
C ALA A 10 -37.16 2.37 6.95
N ARG A 11 -36.82 1.11 7.25
CA ARG A 11 -37.18 0.46 8.52
C ARG A 11 -36.61 1.18 9.73
N HIS A 12 -35.35 1.61 9.68
CA HIS A 12 -34.70 2.26 10.81
C HIS A 12 -35.19 3.69 11.01
N VAL A 13 -35.55 4.39 9.92
CA VAL A 13 -36.24 5.69 10.00
C VAL A 13 -37.58 5.51 10.72
N GLN A 14 -38.38 4.53 10.32
CA GLN A 14 -39.67 4.26 10.95
C GLN A 14 -39.52 3.89 12.43
N ASN A 15 -38.54 3.04 12.78
CA ASN A 15 -38.27 2.68 14.18
C ASN A 15 -37.99 3.91 15.07
N VAL A 16 -37.25 4.91 14.56
CA VAL A 16 -36.98 6.14 15.32
C VAL A 16 -38.26 6.96 15.51
N ILE A 17 -39.08 7.09 14.46
CA ILE A 17 -40.37 7.79 14.52
C ILE A 17 -41.29 7.13 15.55
N ASP A 18 -41.41 5.79 15.48
CA ASP A 18 -42.28 5.02 16.36
C ASP A 18 -41.80 5.12 17.82
N ALA A 19 -40.49 5.05 18.07
CA ALA A 19 -39.92 5.19 19.40
C ALA A 19 -40.17 6.58 20.02
N VAL A 20 -40.09 7.66 19.23
CA VAL A 20 -40.44 9.01 19.71
C VAL A 20 -41.94 9.10 20.00
N ASN A 21 -42.79 8.65 19.09
CA ASN A 21 -44.25 8.67 19.27
C ASN A 21 -44.71 7.84 20.47
N ALA A 22 -44.02 6.72 20.76
CA ALA A 22 -44.30 5.86 21.91
C ALA A 22 -43.70 6.38 23.23
N GLY A 23 -42.86 7.44 23.20
CA GLY A 23 -42.15 7.96 24.37
C GLY A 23 -40.98 7.09 24.83
N GLU A 24 -40.56 6.10 24.04
CA GLU A 24 -39.40 5.26 24.28
C GLU A 24 -38.08 5.99 23.98
N LEU A 25 -38.14 7.00 23.10
CA LEU A 25 -37.06 7.94 22.80
C LEU A 25 -37.53 9.36 23.06
N ASP A 26 -36.88 10.06 23.98
CA ASP A 26 -37.11 11.49 24.19
C ASP A 26 -36.73 12.26 22.92
N GLU A 27 -37.66 13.07 22.40
CA GLU A 27 -37.47 13.90 21.21
C GLU A 27 -36.27 14.84 21.36
N ALA A 28 -35.98 15.30 22.58
CA ALA A 28 -34.80 16.14 22.84
C ALA A 28 -33.47 15.44 22.49
N VAL A 29 -33.41 14.10 22.56
CA VAL A 29 -32.25 13.31 22.13
C VAL A 29 -32.12 13.30 20.61
N LEU A 30 -33.25 13.17 19.90
CA LEU A 30 -33.29 13.26 18.44
C LEU A 30 -32.88 14.66 17.97
N ASP A 31 -33.43 15.71 18.59
CA ASP A 31 -33.10 17.10 18.31
C ASP A 31 -31.61 17.40 18.46
N GLU A 32 -30.99 16.87 19.52
CA GLU A 32 -29.55 17.05 19.74
C GLU A 32 -28.70 16.33 18.68
N ALA A 33 -29.08 15.12 18.26
CA ALA A 33 -28.41 14.43 17.15
C ALA A 33 -28.54 15.21 15.83
N VAL A 34 -29.74 15.72 15.52
CA VAL A 34 -30.00 16.55 14.34
C VAL A 34 -29.19 17.85 14.41
N ARG A 35 -29.17 18.53 15.56
CA ARG A 35 -28.42 19.76 15.79
C ARG A 35 -26.92 19.59 15.50
N ARG A 36 -26.32 18.47 15.94
CA ARG A 36 -24.90 18.16 15.68
C ARG A 36 -24.63 17.96 14.18
N ILE A 37 -25.50 17.21 13.49
CA ILE A 37 -25.39 16.99 12.04
C ILE A 37 -25.53 18.31 11.28
N LEU A 38 -26.53 19.13 11.61
CA LEU A 38 -26.71 20.45 11.00
C LEU A 38 -25.51 21.37 11.26
N GLY A 39 -24.87 21.26 12.43
CA GLY A 39 -23.62 21.95 12.73
C GLY A 39 -22.48 21.54 11.78
N ILE A 40 -22.34 20.24 11.48
CA ILE A 40 -21.36 19.75 10.49
C ILE A 40 -21.70 20.25 9.09
N VAL A 41 -22.98 20.18 8.68
CA VAL A 41 -23.45 20.67 7.37
C VAL A 41 -23.17 22.18 7.22
N ALA A 42 -23.45 22.97 8.26
CA ALA A 42 -23.19 24.41 8.25
C ALA A 42 -21.69 24.73 8.14
N LYS A 43 -20.82 23.96 8.83
CA LYS A 43 -19.36 24.08 8.68
C LYS A 43 -18.91 23.71 7.27
N ALA A 44 -19.38 22.60 6.73
CA ALA A 44 -19.04 22.14 5.38
C ALA A 44 -19.52 23.11 4.29
N ALA A 45 -20.66 23.78 4.50
CA ALA A 45 -21.19 24.79 3.59
C ALA A 45 -20.31 26.06 3.54
N GLN A 46 -19.55 26.35 4.60
CA GLN A 46 -18.60 27.46 4.65
C GLN A 46 -17.26 27.13 4.00
N THR A 47 -16.96 25.84 3.80
CA THR A 47 -15.73 25.40 3.13
C THR A 47 -15.78 25.82 1.66
N PRO A 48 -14.79 26.59 1.17
CA PRO A 48 -14.67 26.92 -0.24
C PRO A 48 -14.68 25.64 -1.09
N LYS A 49 -15.51 25.62 -2.14
CA LYS A 49 -15.60 24.49 -3.07
C LYS A 49 -14.86 24.80 -4.35
N GLY A 50 -14.23 23.78 -4.92
CA GLY A 50 -13.37 23.93 -6.09
C GLY A 50 -12.03 24.56 -5.74
N GLY A 51 -11.23 24.83 -6.77
CA GLY A 51 -9.84 25.25 -6.63
C GLY A 51 -8.91 24.28 -7.34
N GLU A 52 -7.80 24.82 -7.82
CA GLU A 52 -6.70 24.03 -8.34
C GLU A 52 -5.78 23.61 -7.18
N PHE A 53 -5.14 22.47 -7.33
CA PHE A 53 -4.09 22.03 -6.42
C PHE A 53 -2.87 21.63 -7.23
N ASP A 54 -1.70 21.84 -6.64
CA ASP A 54 -0.44 21.54 -7.30
C ASP A 54 -0.13 20.04 -7.14
N THR A 55 -0.41 19.28 -8.19
CA THR A 55 -0.18 17.83 -8.24
C THR A 55 1.30 17.48 -8.07
N ILE A 56 2.21 18.33 -8.57
CA ILE A 56 3.65 18.12 -8.50
C ILE A 56 4.13 18.34 -7.07
N ALA A 57 3.72 19.45 -6.45
CA ALA A 57 4.07 19.73 -5.06
C ALA A 57 3.50 18.69 -4.09
N HIS A 58 2.26 18.24 -4.31
CA HIS A 58 1.65 17.19 -3.50
C HIS A 58 2.35 15.84 -3.69
N HIS A 59 2.74 15.47 -4.91
CA HIS A 59 3.50 14.25 -5.16
C HIS A 59 4.90 14.31 -4.50
N ALA A 60 5.58 15.45 -4.57
CA ALA A 60 6.86 15.66 -3.90
C ALA A 60 6.73 15.53 -2.37
N LEU A 61 5.66 16.10 -1.78
CA LEU A 61 5.37 15.94 -0.36
C LEU A 61 5.07 14.48 0.01
N ALA A 62 4.27 13.77 -0.80
CA ALA A 62 3.98 12.35 -0.59
C ALA A 62 5.25 11.50 -0.62
N ARG A 63 6.16 11.78 -1.55
CA ARG A 63 7.48 11.14 -1.63
C ARG A 63 8.33 11.39 -0.37
N GLN A 64 8.34 12.62 0.15
CA GLN A 64 9.04 12.94 1.40
C GLN A 64 8.46 12.16 2.58
N ILE A 65 7.13 12.17 2.74
CA ILE A 65 6.44 11.43 3.81
C ILE A 65 6.74 9.92 3.71
N ALA A 66 6.71 9.36 2.49
CA ALA A 66 7.04 7.96 2.27
C ALA A 66 8.48 7.63 2.68
N ALA A 67 9.45 8.49 2.33
CA ALA A 67 10.85 8.31 2.73
C ALA A 67 11.04 8.38 4.26
N GLU A 68 10.36 9.31 4.94
CA GLU A 68 10.40 9.45 6.40
C GLU A 68 9.68 8.29 7.13
N GLY A 69 8.74 7.61 6.46
CA GLY A 69 8.04 6.44 6.99
C GLY A 69 8.79 5.11 6.86
N MET A 70 9.91 5.07 6.12
CA MET A 70 10.68 3.83 5.94
C MET A 70 11.46 3.45 7.21
N VAL A 71 11.49 2.16 7.54
CA VAL A 71 12.22 1.63 8.69
C VAL A 71 13.33 0.69 8.22
N LEU A 72 14.59 1.06 8.47
CA LEU A 72 15.74 0.20 8.20
C LEU A 72 15.90 -0.86 9.30
N LEU A 73 15.45 -2.10 9.03
CA LEU A 73 15.47 -3.17 10.01
C LEU A 73 16.87 -3.79 10.22
N LYS A 74 17.67 -3.88 9.15
CA LYS A 74 19.01 -4.47 9.19
C LYS A 74 19.91 -3.84 8.13
N ASN A 75 21.17 -3.57 8.49
CA ASN A 75 22.19 -3.15 7.55
C ASN A 75 23.58 -3.64 8.00
N ASN A 76 24.23 -4.46 7.19
CA ASN A 76 25.56 -4.98 7.45
C ASN A 76 26.68 -4.15 6.76
N GLY A 77 26.41 -2.87 6.47
CA GLY A 77 27.32 -1.96 5.77
C GLY A 77 27.12 -1.89 4.26
N LEU A 78 26.14 -2.60 3.70
CA LEU A 78 25.81 -2.57 2.27
C LEU A 78 25.06 -1.28 1.87
N LEU A 79 24.19 -0.78 2.76
CA LEU A 79 23.43 0.46 2.51
C LEU A 79 24.11 1.68 3.16
N PRO A 80 24.05 2.86 2.52
CA PRO A 80 23.53 3.10 1.18
C PRO A 80 24.43 2.47 0.10
N LEU A 81 23.83 2.08 -1.02
CA LEU A 81 24.57 1.56 -2.18
C LEU A 81 25.58 2.61 -2.67
N LYS A 82 26.79 2.17 -3.00
CA LYS A 82 27.91 3.02 -3.43
C LYS A 82 28.70 2.32 -4.54
N GLY A 83 28.50 2.79 -5.77
CA GLY A 83 29.33 2.40 -6.90
C GLY A 83 29.05 1.02 -7.51
N GLN A 84 27.99 0.32 -7.08
CA GLN A 84 27.49 -0.86 -7.79
C GLN A 84 27.02 -0.44 -9.18
N GLN A 85 27.46 -1.16 -10.21
CA GLN A 85 27.15 -0.88 -11.61
C GLN A 85 26.14 -1.87 -12.16
N GLN A 86 26.18 -3.12 -11.70
CA GLN A 86 25.25 -4.17 -12.12
C GLN A 86 24.26 -4.47 -11.00
N ILE A 87 23.01 -4.08 -11.17
CA ILE A 87 21.97 -4.19 -10.12
C ILE A 87 20.85 -5.10 -10.61
N ALA A 88 20.66 -6.24 -9.93
CA ALA A 88 19.51 -7.11 -10.17
C ALA A 88 18.32 -6.64 -9.32
N VAL A 89 17.23 -6.24 -9.97
CA VAL A 89 15.97 -5.87 -9.31
C VAL A 89 15.00 -7.04 -9.45
N ILE A 90 14.63 -7.64 -8.34
CA ILE A 90 13.91 -8.91 -8.30
C ILE A 90 12.61 -8.73 -7.53
N GLY A 91 11.52 -9.29 -8.03
CA GLY A 91 10.22 -9.23 -7.37
C GLY A 91 9.25 -8.32 -8.12
N ARG A 92 8.04 -8.85 -8.36
CA ARG A 92 6.96 -8.16 -9.11
C ARG A 92 6.67 -6.75 -8.61
N ALA A 93 6.81 -6.53 -7.30
CA ALA A 93 6.51 -5.25 -6.66
C ALA A 93 7.43 -4.10 -7.12
N ALA A 94 8.54 -4.40 -7.80
CA ALA A 94 9.41 -3.39 -8.39
C ALA A 94 8.81 -2.74 -9.65
N GLU A 95 8.04 -3.46 -10.45
CA GLU A 95 7.30 -2.94 -11.62
C GLU A 95 5.84 -2.62 -11.30
N HIS A 96 5.26 -3.33 -10.34
CA HIS A 96 3.90 -3.12 -9.85
C HIS A 96 3.95 -2.57 -8.41
N ALA A 97 4.17 -1.26 -8.30
CA ALA A 97 4.32 -0.60 -7.01
C ALA A 97 3.18 -0.97 -6.03
N HIS A 98 3.54 -1.51 -4.87
CA HIS A 98 2.60 -1.84 -3.81
C HIS A 98 2.64 -0.75 -2.73
N PHE A 99 1.67 0.16 -2.78
CA PHE A 99 1.71 1.40 -1.98
C PHE A 99 0.42 1.70 -1.20
N GLN A 100 -0.62 0.88 -1.36
CA GLN A 100 -1.88 1.01 -0.63
C GLN A 100 -2.56 -0.34 -0.44
N GLY A 101 -3.42 -0.43 0.57
CA GLY A 101 -4.24 -1.60 0.80
C GLY A 101 -5.37 -1.76 -0.23
N GLY A 102 -6.01 -2.92 -0.18
CA GLY A 102 -7.21 -3.22 -0.96
C GLY A 102 -8.51 -2.75 -0.29
N GLY A 103 -9.63 -2.92 -0.98
CA GLY A 103 -10.97 -2.64 -0.46
C GLY A 103 -11.47 -1.23 -0.74
N SER A 104 -12.40 -0.77 0.10
CA SER A 104 -13.11 0.51 -0.01
C SER A 104 -12.21 1.73 0.20
N SER A 105 -10.99 1.55 0.72
CA SER A 105 -9.98 2.59 0.89
C SER A 105 -9.14 2.86 -0.36
N HIS A 106 -9.39 2.18 -1.47
CA HIS A 106 -8.59 2.34 -2.68
C HIS A 106 -8.72 3.75 -3.28
N ILE A 107 -7.59 4.40 -3.54
CA ILE A 107 -7.52 5.73 -4.15
C ILE A 107 -6.91 5.62 -5.54
N ASN A 108 -7.50 6.34 -6.51
CA ASN A 108 -6.90 6.56 -7.82
C ASN A 108 -5.82 7.64 -7.71
N PRO A 109 -4.52 7.29 -7.82
CA PRO A 109 -3.44 8.24 -7.63
C PRO A 109 -3.31 9.20 -8.82
N THR A 110 -2.86 10.43 -8.59
CA THR A 110 -2.49 11.37 -9.66
C THR A 110 -1.20 10.94 -10.37
N GLN A 111 -0.27 10.32 -9.63
CA GLN A 111 1.00 9.80 -10.12
C GLN A 111 1.49 8.67 -9.20
N VAL A 112 2.16 7.67 -9.78
CA VAL A 112 2.80 6.57 -9.05
C VAL A 112 4.28 6.53 -9.44
N ALA A 113 5.15 6.49 -8.43
CA ALA A 113 6.58 6.29 -8.61
C ALA A 113 6.86 4.77 -8.59
N VAL A 114 7.25 4.21 -9.73
CA VAL A 114 7.48 2.76 -9.87
C VAL A 114 8.93 2.45 -9.50
N PRO A 115 9.21 1.58 -8.51
CA PRO A 115 10.56 1.40 -7.99
C PRO A 115 11.63 1.11 -9.04
N PHE A 116 11.36 0.20 -10.00
CA PHE A 116 12.31 -0.13 -11.06
C PHE A 116 12.64 1.08 -11.94
N THR A 117 11.62 1.85 -12.36
CA THR A 117 11.79 3.06 -13.16
C THR A 117 12.52 4.16 -12.40
N GLU A 118 12.19 4.36 -11.12
CA GLU A 118 12.84 5.38 -10.28
C GLU A 118 14.31 5.05 -10.00
N LEU A 119 14.64 3.77 -9.80
CA LEU A 119 16.03 3.33 -9.63
C LEU A 119 16.87 3.65 -10.88
N GLN A 120 16.34 3.35 -12.07
CA GLN A 120 17.00 3.68 -13.34
C GLN A 120 17.20 5.19 -13.51
N ALA A 121 16.20 6.00 -13.13
CA ALA A 121 16.30 7.46 -13.20
C ALA A 121 17.31 8.04 -12.19
N LEU A 122 17.44 7.44 -11.00
CA LEU A 122 18.35 7.89 -9.95
C LEU A 122 19.82 7.52 -10.20
N ALA A 123 20.08 6.44 -10.93
CA ALA A 123 21.43 5.97 -11.25
C ALA A 123 21.55 5.60 -12.74
N PRO A 124 21.49 6.58 -13.66
CA PRO A 124 21.46 6.32 -15.10
C PRO A 124 22.74 5.65 -15.64
N ASP A 125 23.84 5.73 -14.89
CA ASP A 125 25.11 5.10 -15.26
C ASP A 125 25.19 3.62 -14.85
N ALA A 126 24.27 3.14 -14.00
CA ALA A 126 24.18 1.73 -13.60
C ALA A 126 23.29 0.95 -14.56
N GLU A 127 23.64 -0.31 -14.78
CA GLU A 127 22.83 -1.28 -15.52
C GLU A 127 21.90 -2.03 -14.56
N PHE A 128 20.61 -2.02 -14.90
CA PHE A 128 19.55 -2.66 -14.14
C PHE A 128 18.95 -3.82 -14.91
N THR A 129 18.89 -4.98 -14.27
CA THR A 129 18.17 -6.15 -14.77
C THR A 129 16.93 -6.41 -13.92
N PHE A 130 15.91 -7.03 -14.52
CA PHE A 130 14.66 -7.32 -13.83
C PHE A 130 14.26 -8.79 -13.94
N ALA A 131 13.80 -9.37 -12.83
CA ALA A 131 13.07 -10.63 -12.81
C ALA A 131 11.86 -10.54 -11.86
N SER A 132 10.72 -11.09 -12.30
CA SER A 132 9.50 -11.12 -11.48
C SER A 132 9.68 -11.92 -10.18
N GLY A 133 10.45 -13.00 -10.19
CA GLY A 133 10.78 -13.84 -9.02
C GLY A 133 9.65 -14.70 -8.45
N TYR A 134 8.41 -14.21 -8.44
CA TYR A 134 7.21 -14.92 -8.00
C TYR A 134 5.99 -14.52 -8.87
N PRO A 135 4.90 -15.31 -8.91
CA PRO A 135 3.66 -14.95 -9.60
C PRO A 135 2.72 -14.13 -8.70
N GLU A 136 1.61 -13.64 -9.27
CA GLU A 136 0.59 -12.89 -8.51
C GLU A 136 -0.25 -13.79 -7.59
N ASP A 137 -0.47 -15.04 -8.01
CA ASP A 137 -1.16 -16.04 -7.20
C ASP A 137 -0.23 -16.65 -6.13
N ASN A 138 -0.68 -17.71 -5.46
CA ASN A 138 0.08 -18.39 -4.40
C ASN A 138 0.90 -19.61 -4.92
N SER A 139 1.11 -19.71 -6.24
CA SER A 139 1.80 -20.86 -6.85
C SER A 139 3.33 -20.67 -6.86
N ILE A 140 4.08 -21.73 -6.53
CA ILE A 140 5.53 -21.69 -6.70
C ILE A 140 5.87 -22.04 -8.16
N GLN A 141 6.37 -21.06 -8.90
CA GLN A 141 6.83 -21.25 -10.28
C GLN A 141 8.35 -21.25 -10.33
N GLN A 142 8.95 -22.44 -10.37
CA GLN A 142 10.40 -22.61 -10.23
C GLN A 142 11.21 -21.81 -11.26
N HIS A 143 10.74 -21.73 -12.51
CA HIS A 143 11.43 -20.98 -13.56
C HIS A 143 11.61 -19.49 -13.21
N LEU A 144 10.63 -18.86 -12.54
CA LEU A 144 10.76 -17.45 -12.11
C LEU A 144 11.84 -17.27 -11.04
N ILE A 145 12.02 -18.27 -10.18
CA ILE A 145 13.08 -18.29 -9.17
C ILE A 145 14.44 -18.51 -9.85
N ASP A 146 14.51 -19.44 -10.82
CA ASP A 146 15.75 -19.73 -11.55
C ASP A 146 16.23 -18.53 -12.36
N ASP A 147 15.32 -17.79 -13.00
CA ASP A 147 15.61 -16.53 -13.70
C ASP A 147 16.18 -15.48 -12.73
N ALA A 148 15.52 -15.30 -11.57
CA ALA A 148 15.97 -14.38 -10.54
C ALA A 148 17.35 -14.75 -9.97
N VAL A 149 17.60 -16.03 -9.75
CA VAL A 149 18.90 -16.57 -9.31
C VAL A 149 19.99 -16.29 -10.35
N THR A 150 19.70 -16.49 -11.63
CA THR A 150 20.65 -16.26 -12.73
C THR A 150 21.05 -14.79 -12.82
N LEU A 151 20.08 -13.87 -12.73
CA LEU A 151 20.36 -12.44 -12.73
C LEU A 151 21.13 -12.01 -11.47
N ALA A 152 20.73 -12.52 -10.30
CA ALA A 152 21.39 -12.21 -9.04
C ALA A 152 22.86 -12.64 -9.02
N GLN A 153 23.20 -13.79 -9.62
CA GLN A 153 24.58 -14.28 -9.73
C GLN A 153 25.49 -13.38 -10.57
N SER A 154 24.91 -12.68 -11.54
CA SER A 154 25.66 -11.86 -12.50
C SER A 154 25.74 -10.38 -12.08
N ALA A 155 25.07 -10.01 -10.99
CA ALA A 155 25.01 -8.64 -10.48
C ALA A 155 26.00 -8.38 -9.34
N ASP A 156 26.31 -7.11 -9.09
CA ASP A 156 27.06 -6.66 -7.91
C ASP A 156 26.21 -6.72 -6.63
N VAL A 157 24.90 -6.51 -6.79
CA VAL A 157 23.89 -6.45 -5.72
C VAL A 157 22.52 -6.89 -6.24
N ALA A 158 21.73 -7.56 -5.40
CA ALA A 158 20.33 -7.88 -5.66
C ALA A 158 19.40 -7.10 -4.73
N LEU A 159 18.38 -6.45 -5.31
CA LEU A 159 17.32 -5.73 -4.60
C LEU A 159 16.02 -6.51 -4.76
N LEU A 160 15.54 -7.16 -3.70
CA LEU A 160 14.31 -7.95 -3.71
C LEU A 160 13.16 -7.09 -3.19
N TYR A 161 12.19 -6.78 -4.05
CA TYR A 161 10.95 -6.10 -3.70
C TYR A 161 9.85 -7.12 -3.40
N ILE A 162 9.48 -7.21 -2.12
CA ILE A 162 8.54 -8.20 -1.61
C ILE A 162 7.32 -7.48 -1.03
N ALA A 163 6.15 -7.74 -1.61
CA ALA A 163 4.88 -7.20 -1.13
C ALA A 163 3.87 -8.31 -0.90
N LEU A 164 3.11 -8.26 0.20
CA LEU A 164 2.06 -9.23 0.45
C LEU A 164 0.93 -9.06 -0.59
N PRO A 165 0.40 -10.17 -1.14
CA PRO A 165 -0.67 -10.11 -2.13
C PRO A 165 -2.02 -9.79 -1.47
N SER A 166 -2.95 -9.25 -2.26
CA SER A 166 -4.29 -8.83 -1.81
C SER A 166 -5.20 -9.96 -1.35
N PHE A 167 -4.81 -11.23 -1.53
CA PHE A 167 -5.51 -12.39 -0.94
C PHE A 167 -5.02 -12.70 0.48
N LYS A 168 -3.87 -12.16 0.89
CA LYS A 168 -3.30 -12.30 2.24
C LYS A 168 -3.57 -11.06 3.09
N GLU A 169 -3.72 -9.88 2.49
CA GLU A 169 -4.05 -8.64 3.19
C GLU A 169 -5.06 -7.79 2.38
N SER A 170 -6.29 -7.68 2.89
CA SER A 170 -7.32 -6.79 2.35
C SER A 170 -8.44 -6.61 3.37
N GLU A 171 -9.31 -5.64 3.13
CA GLU A 171 -10.56 -5.46 3.86
C GLU A 171 -11.44 -6.73 3.81
N GLY A 172 -12.07 -7.05 4.94
CA GLY A 172 -13.14 -8.06 5.04
C GLY A 172 -12.70 -9.42 5.57
N TYR A 173 -11.43 -9.60 5.93
CA TYR A 173 -10.94 -10.83 6.55
C TYR A 173 -9.68 -10.59 7.40
N ASP A 174 -9.43 -11.50 8.36
CA ASP A 174 -8.25 -11.48 9.20
C ASP A 174 -7.15 -12.39 8.64
N ARG A 175 -5.90 -12.00 8.84
CA ARG A 175 -4.75 -12.87 8.59
C ARG A 175 -4.69 -14.00 9.61
N THR A 176 -4.37 -15.20 9.15
CA THR A 176 -4.12 -16.37 10.00
C THR A 176 -2.72 -16.39 10.61
N ASP A 177 -1.78 -15.65 10.02
CA ASP A 177 -0.37 -15.61 10.37
C ASP A 177 0.30 -14.29 9.92
N LEU A 178 1.51 -14.06 10.44
CA LEU A 178 2.34 -12.89 10.11
C LEU A 178 3.36 -13.16 9.00
N ASP A 179 3.42 -14.38 8.47
CA ASP A 179 4.48 -14.79 7.56
C ASP A 179 4.31 -14.18 6.16
N LEU A 180 5.39 -14.18 5.38
CA LEU A 180 5.32 -14.00 3.92
C LEU A 180 4.65 -15.23 3.27
N THR A 181 4.40 -15.17 1.97
CA THR A 181 3.95 -16.38 1.25
C THR A 181 5.11 -17.34 1.00
N ASP A 182 4.82 -18.63 0.86
CA ASP A 182 5.87 -19.66 0.69
C ASP A 182 6.75 -19.39 -0.55
N GLN A 183 6.16 -18.91 -1.64
CA GLN A 183 6.89 -18.53 -2.85
C GLN A 183 7.86 -17.37 -2.63
N GLN A 184 7.48 -16.37 -1.83
CA GLN A 184 8.36 -15.24 -1.48
C GLN A 184 9.52 -15.70 -0.60
N ILE A 185 9.24 -16.57 0.37
CA ILE A 185 10.26 -17.18 1.22
C ILE A 185 11.23 -18.04 0.38
N ALA A 186 10.72 -18.82 -0.57
CA ALA A 186 11.52 -19.64 -1.47
C ALA A 186 12.46 -18.79 -2.33
N LEU A 187 11.94 -17.70 -2.93
CA LEU A 187 12.72 -16.74 -3.70
C LEU A 187 13.84 -16.09 -2.88
N ILE A 188 13.51 -15.53 -1.70
CA ILE A 188 14.49 -14.88 -0.82
C ILE A 188 15.61 -15.87 -0.47
N LYS A 189 15.26 -17.10 -0.09
CA LYS A 189 16.25 -18.14 0.24
C LYS A 189 17.11 -18.52 -0.97
N ALA A 190 16.54 -18.64 -2.15
CA ALA A 190 17.29 -19.01 -3.35
C ALA A 190 18.29 -17.91 -3.76
N VAL A 191 17.84 -16.65 -3.83
CA VAL A 191 18.68 -15.52 -4.24
C VAL A 191 19.77 -15.23 -3.20
N SER A 192 19.43 -15.21 -1.91
CA SER A 192 20.40 -14.93 -0.83
C SER A 192 21.52 -15.98 -0.72
N ARG A 193 21.34 -17.20 -1.25
CA ARG A 193 22.38 -18.23 -1.32
C ARG A 193 23.43 -17.95 -2.39
N VAL A 194 23.06 -17.23 -3.45
CA VAL A 194 23.93 -17.01 -4.62
C VAL A 194 24.46 -15.57 -4.69
N GLN A 195 23.79 -14.62 -4.04
CA GLN A 195 24.17 -13.22 -4.01
C GLN A 195 24.31 -12.72 -2.55
N PRO A 196 25.54 -12.62 -2.01
CA PRO A 196 25.75 -12.17 -0.62
C PRO A 196 25.38 -10.70 -0.40
N ASN A 197 25.42 -9.87 -1.44
CA ASN A 197 24.97 -8.48 -1.40
C ASN A 197 23.48 -8.42 -1.76
N THR A 198 22.63 -8.89 -0.85
CA THR A 198 21.17 -8.89 -1.04
C THR A 198 20.52 -7.87 -0.10
N VAL A 199 19.65 -7.03 -0.64
CA VAL A 199 18.73 -6.15 0.11
C VAL A 199 17.31 -6.64 -0.12
N VAL A 200 16.52 -6.77 0.96
CA VAL A 200 15.09 -7.08 0.88
C VAL A 200 14.32 -5.82 1.27
N VAL A 201 13.43 -5.41 0.38
CA VAL A 201 12.55 -4.23 0.48
C VAL A 201 11.11 -4.71 0.59
#